data_AF-A0A540KDL6-F1
#
_entry.id   AF-A0A540KDL6-F1
#
_cell.length_a   1.000
_cell.length_b   1.000
_cell.length_c   1.000
_cell.angle_alpha   90.00
_cell.angle_beta   90.00
_cell.angle_gamma   90.00
#
_symmetry.space_group_name_H-M   'P 1'
#
loop_
_entity.id
_entity.type
_entity.pdbx_description
1 polymer ?
#
loop_
_entity_poly.entity_id
_entity_poly.type
_entity_poly.pdbx_seq_one_letter_code
_entity_poly.pdbx_strand_id
1 'polypeptide(L)'
;MQIREIPPEEYKMPLVWIDLEMTGEGKIIPWSEAPYKDAAERTASGNLPLNVFLSEWALMTLLNPNRSLANLIYVGYNGSPASAIHVTRRRSVDRKRQKRERNVSCFIFGPKNAGKSPLLNSFIGRL
;
A
#
# COMPACT_ATOMS: atom_id res chain seq x y z
N MET A 1 22.33 19.83 -22.49
CA MET A 1 21.88 19.49 -21.12
C MET A 1 22.77 18.34 -20.66
N GLN A 2 23.75 18.63 -19.82
CA GLN A 2 24.78 17.66 -19.44
C GLN A 2 24.29 16.91 -18.21
N ILE A 3 23.97 15.62 -18.39
CA ILE A 3 23.60 14.74 -17.29
C ILE A 3 24.87 14.49 -16.50
N ARG A 4 24.94 15.05 -15.29
CA ARG A 4 26.02 14.74 -14.35
C ARG A 4 25.71 13.38 -13.74
N GLU A 5 26.62 12.43 -13.88
CA GLU A 5 26.59 11.19 -13.12
C GLU A 5 26.84 11.50 -11.65
N ILE A 6 25.90 11.09 -10.81
CA ILE A 6 25.96 11.26 -9.35
C ILE A 6 26.87 10.12 -8.82
N PRO A 7 27.95 10.43 -8.08
CA PRO A 7 28.89 9.42 -7.59
C PRO A 7 28.21 8.46 -6.59
N PRO A 8 28.61 7.17 -6.53
CA PRO A 8 27.95 6.15 -5.71
C PRO A 8 27.86 6.47 -4.21
N GLU A 9 28.81 7.28 -3.72
CA GLU A 9 28.90 7.76 -2.33
C GLU A 9 27.77 8.74 -1.95
N GLU A 10 27.14 9.39 -2.94
CA GLU A 10 26.01 10.32 -2.74
C GLU A 10 24.66 9.58 -2.72
N TYR A 11 24.62 8.27 -3.03
CA TYR A 11 23.49 7.38 -2.67
C TYR A 11 23.45 7.03 -1.19
N LYS A 12 24.17 7.77 -0.33
CA LYS A 12 23.80 7.91 1.07
C LYS A 12 22.50 8.71 1.19
N MET A 13 21.43 8.18 0.62
CA MET A 13 20.09 8.43 1.11
C MET A 13 20.09 7.92 2.55
N PRO A 14 19.90 8.79 3.56
CA PRO A 14 19.95 8.35 4.93
C PRO A 14 18.78 7.40 5.16
N LEU A 15 19.07 6.10 5.13
CA LEU A 15 18.25 5.03 5.71
C LEU A 15 17.87 5.32 7.18
N VAL A 16 18.54 6.31 7.79
CA VAL A 16 18.33 6.88 9.12
C VAL A 16 16.95 7.50 9.34
N TRP A 17 16.15 7.79 8.30
CA TRP A 17 14.76 8.28 8.48
C TRP A 17 13.70 7.17 8.58
N ILE A 18 14.06 5.91 8.34
CA ILE A 18 13.12 4.78 8.55
C ILE A 18 13.07 4.39 10.05
N ASP A 19 14.02 4.88 10.86
CA ASP A 19 14.19 4.42 12.25
C ASP A 19 13.53 5.27 13.34
N LEU A 20 13.00 6.48 13.06
CA LEU A 20 12.52 7.37 14.15
C LEU A 20 11.01 7.44 14.33
N GLU A 21 10.33 6.29 14.21
CA GLU A 21 9.09 6.02 14.95
C GLU A 21 8.92 4.51 15.18
N MET A 22 10.07 3.86 15.45
CA MET A 22 10.19 2.49 15.91
C MET A 22 9.89 2.44 17.42
N THR A 23 8.61 2.45 17.77
CA THR A 23 8.14 2.23 19.14
C THR A 23 8.53 0.83 19.63
N GLY A 24 9.69 0.71 20.26
CA GLY A 24 10.01 -0.10 21.45
C GLY A 24 9.73 -1.62 21.49
N GLU A 25 9.02 -2.20 20.53
CA GLU A 25 8.60 -3.60 20.52
C GLU A 25 8.81 -4.15 19.11
N GLY A 26 9.84 -4.97 18.95
CA GLY A 26 10.42 -5.40 17.67
C GLY A 26 9.53 -6.25 16.76
N LYS A 27 8.45 -5.67 16.23
CA LYS A 27 7.68 -6.23 15.10
C LYS A 27 7.11 -5.12 14.23
N ILE A 28 7.86 -4.69 13.23
CA ILE A 28 7.38 -3.74 12.21
C ILE A 28 6.39 -4.45 11.31
N ILE A 29 5.10 -4.26 11.56
CA ILE A 29 4.06 -4.60 10.58
C ILE A 29 3.73 -3.28 9.87
N PRO A 30 3.96 -3.13 8.55
CA PRO A 30 3.74 -1.86 7.86
C PRO A 30 2.28 -1.38 7.89
N TRP A 31 1.37 -2.23 8.36
CA TRP A 31 -0.08 -2.07 8.41
C TRP A 31 -0.64 -1.97 9.84
N SER A 32 0.18 -1.66 10.86
CA SER A 32 -0.30 -1.48 12.25
C SER A 32 -1.08 -0.19 12.46
N GLU A 33 -0.79 0.84 11.66
CA GLU A 33 -1.34 2.18 11.79
C GLU A 33 -2.43 2.49 10.76
N ALA A 34 -3.17 3.58 10.99
CA ALA A 34 -4.11 4.11 10.01
C ALA A 34 -3.38 4.41 8.67
N PRO A 35 -4.01 4.14 7.51
CA PRO A 35 -5.38 3.68 7.32
C PRO A 35 -5.57 2.14 7.34
N TYR A 36 -4.55 1.36 7.69
CA TYR A 36 -4.55 -0.10 7.52
C TYR A 36 -5.09 -0.87 8.72
N LYS A 37 -4.93 -0.31 9.94
CA LYS A 37 -5.32 -0.94 11.21
C LYS A 37 -6.68 -1.64 11.18
N ASP A 38 -7.66 -1.03 10.53
CA ASP A 38 -9.04 -1.53 10.44
C ASP A 38 -9.43 -2.02 9.03
N ALA A 39 -8.51 -2.04 8.08
CA ALA A 39 -8.77 -2.38 6.67
C ALA A 39 -8.95 -3.89 6.43
N ALA A 40 -8.53 -4.73 7.37
CA ALA A 40 -8.37 -6.16 7.20
C ALA A 40 -8.71 -6.96 8.46
N GLU A 41 -9.39 -8.08 8.31
CA GLU A 41 -9.62 -9.04 9.40
C GLU A 41 -8.51 -10.10 9.46
N ARG A 42 -8.10 -10.45 10.68
CA ARG A 42 -7.16 -11.54 10.96
C ARG A 42 -7.93 -12.78 11.36
N THR A 43 -7.35 -13.95 11.14
CA THR A 43 -7.95 -15.20 11.63
C THR A 43 -8.04 -15.20 13.16
N ALA A 44 -8.85 -16.09 13.75
CA ALA A 44 -8.92 -16.28 15.20
C ALA A 44 -7.54 -16.57 15.85
N SER A 45 -6.61 -17.13 15.07
CA SER A 45 -5.21 -17.37 15.47
C SER A 45 -4.27 -16.17 15.28
N GLY A 46 -4.78 -15.00 14.87
CA GLY A 46 -4.01 -13.78 14.65
C GLY A 46 -3.24 -13.72 13.32
N ASN A 47 -3.38 -14.74 12.47
CA ASN A 47 -2.70 -14.82 11.18
C ASN A 47 -3.40 -13.96 10.13
N LEU A 48 -2.63 -13.51 9.14
CA LEU A 48 -3.14 -12.76 8.00
C LEU A 48 -3.41 -13.74 6.84
N PRO A 49 -4.67 -13.92 6.40
CA PRO A 49 -4.97 -14.70 5.20
C PRO A 49 -4.25 -14.13 3.97
N LEU A 50 -3.92 -14.98 2.99
CA LEU A 50 -3.18 -14.56 1.79
C LEU A 50 -3.89 -13.45 1.01
N ASN A 51 -5.21 -13.56 0.81
CA ASN A 51 -5.99 -12.54 0.11
C ASN A 51 -5.93 -11.19 0.85
N VAL A 52 -5.94 -11.22 2.19
CA VAL A 52 -5.85 -10.02 3.02
C VAL A 52 -4.44 -9.42 2.94
N PHE A 53 -3.39 -10.24 3.02
CA PHE A 53 -2.00 -9.82 2.80
C PHE A 53 -1.82 -9.13 1.45
N LEU A 54 -2.33 -9.72 0.36
CA LEU A 54 -2.27 -9.13 -0.97
C LEU A 54 -3.10 -7.83 -1.06
N SER A 55 -4.24 -7.76 -0.38
CA SER A 55 -5.09 -6.57 -0.35
C SER A 55 -4.42 -5.40 0.36
N GLU A 56 -3.71 -5.67 1.46
CA GLU A 56 -2.92 -4.68 2.20
C GLU A 56 -1.74 -4.15 1.38
N TRP A 57 -1.04 -5.02 0.63
CA TRP A 57 -0.04 -4.60 -0.35
C TRP A 57 -0.63 -3.74 -1.48
N ALA A 58 -1.79 -4.13 -2.01
CA ALA A 58 -2.47 -3.38 -3.06
C ALA A 58 -2.91 -2.00 -2.56
N LEU A 59 -3.46 -1.91 -1.35
CA LEU A 59 -3.86 -0.67 -0.70
C LEU A 59 -2.66 0.24 -0.45
N MET A 60 -1.57 -0.28 0.14
CA MET A 60 -0.35 0.50 0.37
C MET A 60 0.26 1.01 -0.94
N THR A 61 0.29 0.20 -2.00
CA THR A 61 0.80 0.61 -3.32
C THR A 61 -0.07 1.69 -3.95
N LEU A 62 -1.39 1.62 -3.75
CA LEU A 62 -2.33 2.63 -4.26
C LEU A 62 -2.19 3.98 -3.53
N LEU A 63 -2.03 3.95 -2.21
CA LEU A 63 -1.98 5.15 -1.37
C LEU A 63 -0.58 5.78 -1.31
N ASN A 64 0.47 4.96 -1.22
CA ASN A 64 1.85 5.40 -1.09
C ASN A 64 2.82 4.40 -1.76
N PRO A 65 3.04 4.52 -3.08
CA PRO A 65 3.94 3.62 -3.82
C PRO A 65 5.38 3.64 -3.29
N ASN A 66 5.87 4.78 -2.76
CA ASN A 66 7.22 4.86 -2.20
C ASN A 66 7.36 4.01 -0.93
N ARG A 67 6.38 4.06 -0.03
CA ARG A 67 6.33 3.20 1.16
C ARG A 67 6.23 1.72 0.79
N SER A 68 5.44 1.40 -0.24
CA SER A 68 5.35 0.04 -0.76
C SER A 68 6.70 -0.46 -1.27
N LEU A 69 7.39 0.33 -2.09
CA LEU A 69 8.71 -0.02 -2.60
C LEU A 69 9.76 -0.18 -1.50
N ALA A 70 9.78 0.72 -0.50
CA ALA A 70 10.69 0.61 0.64
C ALA A 70 10.47 -0.70 1.42
N ASN A 71 9.21 -1.07 1.67
CA ASN A 71 8.87 -2.35 2.30
C ASN A 71 9.24 -3.56 1.43
N LEU A 72 9.08 -3.48 0.09
CA LEU A 72 9.49 -4.54 -0.82
C LEU A 72 11.01 -4.78 -0.78
N ILE A 73 11.79 -3.69 -0.76
CA ILE A 73 13.25 -3.78 -0.62
C ILE A 73 13.62 -4.40 0.73
N TYR A 74 12.95 -3.97 1.81
CA TYR A 74 13.18 -4.49 3.15
C TYR A 74 12.95 -6.00 3.26
N VAL A 75 11.92 -6.55 2.60
CA VAL A 75 11.65 -8.00 2.57
C VAL A 75 12.51 -8.78 1.56
N GLY A 76 13.45 -8.10 0.88
CA GLY A 76 14.42 -8.75 -0.01
C GLY A 76 14.00 -8.86 -1.47
N TYR A 77 13.14 -7.97 -1.98
CA TYR A 77 12.87 -7.89 -3.41
C TYR A 77 14.17 -7.64 -4.19
N ASN A 78 14.52 -8.58 -5.07
CA ASN A 78 15.79 -8.61 -5.80
C ASN A 78 15.69 -8.11 -7.26
N GLY A 79 14.49 -7.67 -7.67
CA GLY A 79 14.28 -7.08 -8.99
C GLY A 79 14.63 -5.59 -9.03
N SER A 80 14.53 -4.99 -10.22
CA SER A 80 14.66 -3.54 -10.35
C SER A 80 13.52 -2.84 -9.60
N PRO A 81 13.78 -1.80 -8.78
CA PRO A 81 12.73 -1.00 -8.17
C PRO A 81 11.68 -0.48 -9.16
N ALA A 82 12.11 -0.20 -10.40
CA ALA A 82 11.22 0.27 -11.46
C ALA A 82 10.25 -0.81 -11.98
N SER A 83 10.57 -2.10 -11.81
CA SER A 83 9.68 -3.20 -12.20
C SER A 83 8.70 -3.63 -11.09
N ALA A 84 8.93 -3.18 -9.85
CA ALA A 84 8.11 -3.58 -8.71
C ALA A 84 6.70 -2.95 -8.73
N ILE A 85 6.56 -1.75 -9.31
CA ILE A 85 5.32 -0.99 -9.31
C ILE A 85 4.85 -0.76 -10.74
N HIS A 86 3.66 -1.24 -11.04
CA HIS A 86 3.03 -1.01 -12.33
C HIS A 86 2.19 0.28 -12.33
N VAL A 87 2.65 1.28 -13.09
CA VAL A 87 1.90 2.53 -13.27
C VAL A 87 0.84 2.34 -14.35
N THR A 88 -0.44 2.35 -13.95
CA THR A 88 -1.55 2.31 -14.89
C THR A 88 -1.77 3.69 -15.56
N ARG A 89 -2.25 3.72 -16.80
CA ARG A 89 -2.49 4.95 -17.59
C ARG A 89 -3.61 5.83 -16.99
N ARG A 90 -4.19 6.84 -17.68
CA ARG A 90 -5.36 7.62 -17.15
C ARG A 90 -6.73 7.00 -17.50
N ARG A 91 -7.71 7.03 -16.56
CA ARG A 91 -9.02 6.33 -16.70
C ARG A 91 -9.80 6.79 -17.92
N SER A 92 -9.65 8.06 -18.30
CA SER A 92 -10.28 8.63 -19.49
C SER A 92 -9.86 7.93 -20.79
N VAL A 93 -8.63 7.42 -20.86
CA VAL A 93 -8.12 6.67 -22.02
C VAL A 93 -8.75 5.29 -22.09
N ASP A 94 -8.87 4.61 -20.94
CA ASP A 94 -9.48 3.28 -20.82
C ASP A 94 -10.97 3.29 -21.15
N ARG A 95 -11.69 4.31 -20.68
CA ARG A 95 -13.14 4.47 -20.94
C ARG A 95 -13.43 4.61 -22.44
N LYS A 96 -12.57 5.32 -23.19
CA LYS A 96 -12.71 5.45 -24.65
C LYS A 96 -12.51 4.12 -25.38
N ARG A 97 -11.71 3.21 -24.81
CA ARG A 97 -11.32 1.92 -25.41
C ARG A 97 -12.10 0.73 -24.85
N GLN A 98 -13.04 0.94 -23.93
CA GLN A 98 -13.78 -0.13 -23.22
C GLN A 98 -12.88 -1.19 -22.55
N LYS A 99 -11.62 -0.85 -22.23
CA LYS A 99 -10.69 -1.73 -21.52
C LYS A 99 -10.67 -1.40 -20.04
N ARG A 100 -10.60 -2.42 -19.17
CA ARG A 100 -10.49 -2.27 -17.72
C ARG A 100 -9.25 -3.01 -17.22
N GLU A 101 -8.16 -2.29 -17.04
CA GLU A 101 -6.86 -2.84 -16.60
C GLU A 101 -6.50 -2.43 -15.14
N ARG A 102 -7.46 -1.92 -14.35
CA ARG A 102 -7.15 -1.31 -13.03
C ARG A 102 -7.97 -1.84 -11.87
N ASN A 103 -7.34 -1.79 -10.70
CA ASN A 103 -8.01 -1.81 -9.41
C ASN A 103 -8.89 -0.55 -9.24
N VAL A 104 -10.06 -0.71 -8.61
CA VAL A 104 -11.05 0.35 -8.44
C VAL A 104 -11.05 0.81 -6.98
N SER A 105 -10.94 2.13 -6.76
CA SER A 105 -11.20 2.76 -5.46
C SER A 105 -12.60 3.38 -5.45
N CYS A 106 -13.36 3.19 -4.37
CA CYS A 106 -14.67 3.78 -4.18
C CYS A 106 -14.70 4.62 -2.90
N PHE A 107 -15.32 5.80 -2.96
CA PHE A 107 -15.57 6.64 -1.79
C PHE A 107 -17.04 6.56 -1.43
N ILE A 108 -17.34 6.33 -0.15
CA ILE A 108 -18.70 6.24 0.38
C ILE A 108 -19.00 7.51 1.17
N PHE A 109 -20.00 8.28 0.70
CA PHE A 109 -20.44 9.52 1.34
C PHE A 109 -21.85 9.38 1.88
N GLY A 110 -22.18 10.12 2.94
CA GLY A 110 -23.52 10.13 3.54
C GLY A 110 -23.55 10.72 4.96
N PRO A 111 -24.74 11.06 5.47
CA PRO A 111 -24.89 11.70 6.79
C PRO A 111 -24.43 10.80 7.94
N LYS A 112 -24.29 11.36 9.14
CA LYS A 112 -23.98 10.60 10.36
C LYS A 112 -25.01 9.47 10.53
N ASN A 113 -24.56 8.29 10.94
CA ASN A 113 -25.39 7.09 11.14
C ASN A 113 -26.07 6.50 9.88
N ALA A 114 -25.68 6.89 8.65
CA ALA A 114 -26.20 6.31 7.40
C ALA A 114 -25.74 4.86 7.10
N GLY A 115 -25.13 4.15 8.06
CA GLY A 115 -24.67 2.77 7.84
C GLY A 115 -23.40 2.61 6.99
N LYS A 116 -22.60 3.68 6.79
CA LYS A 116 -21.35 3.64 6.00
C LYS A 116 -20.33 2.63 6.53
N SER A 117 -20.08 2.62 7.85
CA SER A 117 -19.09 1.72 8.46
C SER A 117 -19.57 0.26 8.48
N PRO A 118 -20.83 -0.06 8.88
CA PRO A 118 -21.37 -1.41 8.73
C PRO A 118 -21.30 -1.95 7.29
N LEU A 119 -21.57 -1.10 6.29
CA LEU A 119 -21.44 -1.47 4.89
C LEU A 119 -20.00 -1.84 4.49
N LEU A 120 -18.99 -1.13 5.00
CA LEU A 120 -17.59 -1.48 4.76
C LEU A 120 -17.17 -2.75 5.50
N ASN A 121 -17.61 -2.89 6.75
CA ASN A 121 -17.31 -4.03 7.60
C ASN A 121 -17.86 -5.35 7.01
N SER A 122 -19.03 -5.32 6.35
CA SER A 122 -19.59 -6.51 5.72
C SER A 122 -18.73 -7.07 4.58
N PHE A 123 -17.97 -6.23 3.86
CA PHE A 123 -17.05 -6.70 2.80
C PHE A 123 -15.86 -7.48 3.35
N ILE A 124 -15.49 -7.25 4.61
CA ILE A 124 -14.35 -7.90 5.26
C ILE A 124 -14.76 -8.97 6.27
N GLY A 125 -16.06 -9.28 6.38
CA GLY A 125 -16.58 -10.34 7.25
C GLY A 125 -16.89 -9.92 8.69
N ARG A 126 -16.78 -8.62 9.00
CA ARG A 126 -17.13 -8.05 10.31
C ARG A 126 -18.62 -7.66 10.29
N LEU A 127 -19.47 -8.43 10.96
CA LEU A 127 -20.89 -8.10 11.14
C LEU A 127 -21.19 -7.78 12.60
#